data_AF-A0A6I4V033-F1
#
_entry.id   AF-A0A6I4V033-F1
#
_cell.length_a   1.000
_cell.length_b   1.000
_cell.length_c   1.000
_cell.angle_alpha   90.00
_cell.angle_beta   90.00
_cell.angle_gamma   90.00
#
_symmetry.space_group_name_H-M   'P 1'
#
loop_
_entity.id
_entity.type
_entity.pdbx_description
1 polymer ?
#
loop_
_entity_poly.entity_id
_entity_poly.type
_entity_poly.pdbx_seq_one_letter_code
_entity_poly.pdbx_strand_id
1 'polypeptide(L)'
;MRRILPVLAITLFLSACASQIDAGVAKEAGSPGFWWGLWHGFIFPWSFIGSLFNPDIAVYAVPNRGGWYDFGFFLGITVLGGGSFFGSKKSRG
;
A
#
# COMPACT_ATOMS: atom_id res chain seq x y z
N MET A 1 -25.40 2.91 -21.91
CA MET A 1 -25.95 3.66 -20.75
C MET A 1 -26.56 2.75 -19.68
N ARG A 2 -27.46 1.80 -20.00
CA ARG A 2 -28.14 0.92 -19.03
C ARG A 2 -27.23 -0.01 -18.19
N ARG A 3 -26.00 -0.29 -18.64
CA ARG A 3 -24.97 -1.02 -17.87
C ARG A 3 -24.01 -0.12 -17.06
N ILE A 4 -23.99 1.19 -17.34
CA ILE A 4 -23.09 2.14 -16.66
C ILE A 4 -23.66 2.50 -15.29
N LEU A 5 -24.99 2.65 -15.20
CA LEU A 5 -25.68 2.99 -13.96
C LEU A 5 -25.44 1.97 -12.81
N PRO A 6 -25.56 0.64 -13.01
CA PRO A 6 -25.25 -0.31 -11.95
C PRO A 6 -23.77 -0.34 -11.58
N VAL A 7 -22.86 -0.19 -12.56
CA VAL A 7 -21.42 -0.13 -12.30
C VAL A 7 -21.08 1.08 -11.44
N LEU A 8 -21.63 2.26 -11.77
CA LEU A 8 -21.41 3.49 -11.01
C LEU A 8 -21.94 3.38 -9.58
N ALA A 9 -23.15 2.82 -9.42
CA ALA A 9 -23.77 2.59 -8.11
C ALA A 9 -22.93 1.64 -7.25
N ILE A 10 -22.41 0.56 -7.83
CA ILE A 10 -21.52 -0.38 -7.15
C ILE A 10 -20.23 0.33 -6.72
N THR A 11 -19.58 1.08 -7.61
CA THR A 11 -18.33 1.81 -7.25
C THR A 11 -18.53 2.84 -6.13
N LEU A 12 -19.65 3.56 -6.13
CA LEU A 12 -19.99 4.50 -5.06
C LEU A 12 -20.22 3.77 -3.74
N PHE A 13 -20.90 2.62 -3.76
CA PHE A 13 -21.14 1.82 -2.56
C PHE A 13 -19.83 1.26 -1.97
N LEU A 14 -18.91 0.79 -2.82
CA LEU A 14 -17.61 0.30 -2.37
C LEU A 14 -16.71 1.41 -1.78
N SER A 15 -16.81 2.64 -2.28
CA SER A 15 -16.01 3.75 -1.74
C SER A 15 -16.34 4.11 -0.28
N ALA A 16 -17.55 3.78 0.19
CA ALA A 16 -17.96 4.03 1.57
C ALA A 16 -17.23 3.13 2.59
N CYS A 17 -16.71 1.97 2.17
CA CYS A 17 -15.93 1.08 3.04
C CYS A 17 -14.44 1.45 3.11
N ALA A 18 -13.95 2.35 2.26
CA ALA A 18 -12.54 2.70 2.16
C ALA A 18 -12.16 3.91 3.04
N SER A 19 -12.79 4.07 4.22
CA SER A 19 -12.44 5.14 5.15
C SER A 19 -11.17 4.80 5.93
N GLN A 20 -10.22 5.74 5.95
CA GLN A 20 -9.04 5.66 6.81
C GLN A 20 -9.40 6.07 8.24
N ILE A 21 -8.89 5.35 9.24
CA ILE A 21 -9.07 5.69 10.65
C ILE A 21 -8.18 6.89 10.99
N ASP A 22 -8.73 7.91 11.65
CA ASP A 22 -8.00 9.15 12.01
C ASP A 22 -6.69 8.87 12.78
N ALA A 23 -6.69 7.84 13.65
CA ALA A 23 -5.50 7.45 14.41
C ALA A 23 -4.34 6.92 13.54
N GLY A 24 -4.61 6.49 12.31
CA GLY A 24 -3.59 6.00 11.38
C GLY A 24 -2.86 7.12 10.63
N VAL A 25 -3.43 8.33 10.59
CA VAL A 25 -2.93 9.45 9.80
C VAL A 25 -2.53 10.60 10.70
N ALA A 26 -1.22 10.86 10.80
CA ALA A 26 -0.68 12.00 11.52
C ALA A 26 -0.26 13.11 10.55
N LYS A 27 -0.66 14.35 10.88
CA LYS A 27 -0.22 15.57 10.20
C LYS A 27 1.02 16.20 10.81
N GLU A 28 1.57 15.58 11.86
CA GLU A 28 2.72 16.10 12.58
C GLU A 28 3.97 16.15 11.71
N ALA A 29 4.81 17.16 11.96
CA ALA A 29 6.12 17.28 11.36
C ALA A 29 6.99 16.10 11.81
N GLY A 30 7.38 15.24 10.87
CA GLY A 30 8.11 13.99 11.14
C GLY A 30 7.35 12.71 10.78
N SER A 31 6.03 12.80 10.56
CA SER A 31 5.25 11.62 10.14
C SER A 31 5.76 11.07 8.79
N PRO A 32 5.94 9.75 8.65
CA PRO A 32 6.38 9.10 7.41
C PRO A 32 5.53 9.50 6.20
N GLY A 33 6.17 10.05 5.17
CA GLY A 33 5.54 10.42 3.89
C GLY A 33 5.95 9.50 2.76
N PHE A 34 5.83 9.97 1.51
CA PHE A 34 6.10 9.18 0.31
C PHE A 34 7.43 8.40 0.31
N TRP A 35 8.55 9.06 0.62
CA TRP A 35 9.88 8.43 0.59
C TRP A 35 10.03 7.30 1.61
N TRP A 36 9.46 7.48 2.81
CA TRP A 36 9.40 6.43 3.82
C TRP A 36 8.48 5.28 3.38
N GLY A 37 7.36 5.59 2.74
CA GLY A 37 6.50 4.60 2.12
C GLY A 37 7.28 3.74 1.12
N LEU A 38 7.98 4.38 0.19
CA LEU A 38 8.78 3.70 -0.82
C LEU A 38 9.82 2.76 -0.20
N TRP A 39 10.53 3.22 0.83
CA TRP A 39 11.50 2.41 1.56
C TRP A 39 10.85 1.23 2.29
N HIS A 40 9.78 1.47 3.05
CA HIS A 40 9.06 0.43 3.78
C HIS A 40 8.46 -0.63 2.84
N GLY A 41 7.95 -0.20 1.68
CA GLY A 41 7.44 -1.10 0.65
C GLY A 41 8.54 -1.97 0.03
N PHE A 42 9.75 -1.42 -0.16
CA PHE A 42 10.89 -2.19 -0.67
C PHE A 42 11.33 -3.29 0.30
N ILE A 43 11.42 -2.97 1.60
CA ILE A 43 11.84 -3.93 2.64
C ILE A 43 10.69 -4.82 3.15
N PHE A 44 9.48 -4.69 2.58
CA PHE A 44 8.26 -5.37 3.02
C PHE A 44 8.44 -6.88 3.27
N PRO A 45 9.08 -7.68 2.38
CA PRO A 45 9.24 -9.12 2.64
C PRO A 45 10.00 -9.42 3.92
N TRP A 46 11.02 -8.62 4.25
CA TRP A 46 11.85 -8.77 5.43
C TRP A 46 11.13 -8.29 6.68
N SER A 47 10.44 -7.15 6.63
CA SER A 47 9.65 -6.66 7.76
C SER A 47 8.47 -7.59 8.07
N PHE A 48 7.85 -8.18 7.04
CA PHE A 48 6.82 -9.20 7.20
C PHE A 48 7.37 -10.44 7.92
N ILE A 49 8.48 -11.02 7.44
CA ILE A 49 9.11 -12.17 8.10
C ILE A 49 9.46 -11.85 9.56
N GLY A 50 10.02 -10.66 9.82
CA GLY A 50 10.35 -10.22 11.18
C GLY A 50 9.12 -10.10 12.09
N SER A 51 8.01 -9.57 11.57
CA SER A 51 6.76 -9.39 12.33
C SER A 51 6.14 -10.70 12.83
N LEU A 52 6.47 -11.85 12.20
CA LEU A 52 6.01 -13.17 12.65
C LEU A 52 6.64 -13.61 13.98
N PHE A 53 7.80 -13.04 14.32
CA PHE A 53 8.57 -13.42 15.51
C PHE A 53 8.68 -12.29 16.54
N ASN A 54 8.50 -11.04 16.12
CA ASN A 54 8.60 -9.89 17.01
C ASN A 54 7.42 -8.93 16.79
N PRO A 55 6.54 -8.75 17.80
CA PRO A 55 5.38 -7.86 17.71
C PRO A 55 5.76 -6.37 17.58
N ASP A 56 6.99 -5.99 17.89
CA ASP A 56 7.48 -4.62 17.77
C ASP A 56 7.86 -4.25 16.31
N ILE A 57 7.90 -5.24 15.41
CA ILE A 57 8.21 -5.01 14.00
C ILE A 57 6.93 -4.73 13.24
N ALA A 58 6.70 -3.44 12.95
CA ALA A 58 5.62 -3.02 12.08
C ALA A 58 6.02 -3.16 10.60
N VAL A 59 5.18 -3.84 9.82
CA VAL A 59 5.34 -3.94 8.36
C VAL A 59 5.10 -2.59 7.67
N TYR A 60 4.28 -1.75 8.30
CA TYR A 60 3.81 -0.49 7.77
C TYR A 60 3.76 0.53 8.93
N ALA A 61 4.21 1.76 8.68
CA ALA A 61 4.29 2.80 9.69
C ALA A 61 2.90 3.29 10.11
N VAL A 62 2.64 3.27 11.42
CA VAL A 62 1.47 3.86 12.04
C VAL A 62 1.94 4.72 13.22
N PRO A 63 1.64 6.03 13.26
CA PRO A 63 0.91 6.81 12.25
C PRO A 63 1.79 7.24 11.05
N ASN A 64 1.17 7.63 9.94
CA ASN A 64 1.85 8.14 8.74
C ASN A 64 1.10 9.32 8.07
N ARG A 65 1.59 9.88 6.95
CA ARG A 65 0.95 11.03 6.27
C ARG A 65 -0.23 10.68 5.36
N GLY A 66 -0.76 9.46 5.44
CA GLY A 66 -1.86 8.93 4.64
C GLY A 66 -1.47 8.63 3.19
N GLY A 67 -2.32 9.02 2.24
CA GLY A 67 -2.26 8.55 0.85
C GLY A 67 -0.92 8.65 0.12
N TRP A 68 -0.06 9.63 0.44
CA TRP A 68 1.28 9.70 -0.16
C TRP A 68 2.23 8.63 0.37
N TYR A 69 2.15 8.31 1.66
CA TYR A 69 2.88 7.19 2.25
C TYR A 69 2.37 5.86 1.68
N ASP A 70 1.05 5.69 1.56
CA ASP A 70 0.43 4.50 0.93
C ASP A 70 0.89 4.30 -0.51
N PHE A 71 0.86 5.37 -1.29
CA PHE A 71 1.30 5.34 -2.68
C PHE A 71 2.78 4.94 -2.80
N GLY A 72 3.64 5.50 -1.93
CA GLY A 72 5.04 5.11 -1.85
C GLY A 72 5.21 3.64 -1.48
N PHE A 73 4.50 3.17 -0.46
CA PHE A 73 4.54 1.78 0.01
C PHE A 73 4.13 0.79 -1.08
N PHE A 74 3.04 1.07 -1.79
CA PHE A 74 2.59 0.26 -2.91
C PHE A 74 3.62 0.23 -4.06
N LEU A 75 4.21 1.38 -4.40
CA LEU A 75 5.26 1.46 -5.41
C LEU A 75 6.51 0.68 -5.00
N GLY A 76 6.90 0.77 -3.72
CA GLY A 76 8.03 0.04 -3.15
C GLY A 76 7.85 -1.47 -3.27
N ILE A 77 6.66 -1.99 -2.95
CA ILE A 77 6.34 -3.42 -3.09
C ILE A 77 6.40 -3.85 -4.56
N THR A 78 5.71 -3.12 -5.44
CA THR A 78 5.46 -3.57 -6.81
C THR A 78 6.67 -3.43 -7.72
N VAL A 79 7.43 -2.34 -7.59
CA VAL A 79 8.57 -2.06 -8.48
C VAL A 79 9.87 -2.61 -7.92
N LEU A 80 10.07 -2.51 -6.61
CA LEU A 80 11.37 -2.80 -5.98
C LEU A 80 11.33 -4.10 -5.15
N GLY A 81 10.18 -4.46 -4.55
CA GLY A 81 10.03 -5.55 -3.59
C GLY A 81 9.75 -6.95 -4.18
N GLY A 82 9.56 -7.08 -5.50
CA GLY A 82 9.45 -8.40 -6.15
C GLY A 82 8.53 -8.48 -7.36
N GLY A 83 7.63 -7.52 -7.58
CA GLY A 83 6.70 -7.54 -8.73
C GLY A 83 7.39 -7.51 -10.10
N SER A 84 8.55 -6.86 -10.19
CA SER A 84 9.38 -6.83 -11.41
C SER A 84 10.22 -8.10 -11.64
N PHE A 85 10.53 -8.85 -10.58
CA PHE A 85 11.41 -10.03 -10.65
C PHE A 85 10.68 -11.29 -11.14
N PHE A 86 9.38 -11.40 -10.90
CA PHE A 86 8.56 -12.54 -11.34
C PHE A 86 7.79 -12.28 -12.65
N GLY A 87 8.20 -11.28 -13.44
CA GLY A 87 7.62 -11.01 -14.75
C GLY A 87 7.82 -12.21 -15.69
N SER A 88 6.77 -13.00 -15.90
CA SER A 88 6.79 -14.13 -16.84
C SER A 88 7.24 -13.65 -18.22
N LYS A 89 8.44 -14.07 -18.64
CA LYS A 89 8.89 -13.86 -20.02
C LYS A 89 7.97 -14.67 -20.91
N LYS A 90 7.07 -14.01 -21.65
CA LYS A 90 6.27 -14.68 -22.68
C LYS A 90 7.23 -15.25 -23.72
N SER A 91 7.46 -16.56 -23.65
CA SER A 91 8.13 -17.29 -24.73
C SER A 91 7.26 -17.11 -25.98
N ARG A 92 7.75 -16.34 -26.96
CA ARG A 92 7.14 -16.29 -28.29
C ARG A 92 7.62 -17.54 -29.01
N GLY A 93 6.82 -18.60 -28.92
CA GLY A 93 6.80 -19.67 -29.91
C GLY A 93 6.05 -19.23 -31.15
#